data_AF-A0A841AWS8-F1
#
_entry.id   AF-A0A841AWS8-F1
#
_cell.length_a   1.000
_cell.length_b   1.000
_cell.length_c   1.000
_cell.angle_alpha   90.00
_cell.angle_beta   90.00
_cell.angle_gamma   90.00
#
_symmetry.space_group_name_H-M   'P 1'
#
loop_
_entity.id
_entity.type
_entity.pdbx_description
1 polymer ?
#
loop_
_entity_poly.entity_id
_entity_poly.type
_entity_poly.pdbx_seq_one_letter_code
_entity_poly.pdbx_strand_id
1 'polypeptide(L)'
;MITAEVLAGELNAGRATDLTLLLANNGDRVCTNIVFTLRLPPSFSAVRGSKELKVPSLAPGESRSAVVRVRPLRAGSWTAGASFSYRDFRGVACRVPDFTAPLLVAPAVEEIKVPPPRFEISLATPVLAHGEWDILRGSLTNIGTQPISWGELTLKGPFALDPNRPFVELGSVPPGAKEPFDCHVLAREAGREVPVHISARCTDKAGQRAEISRRFTVQVSHAEKAGPDQIRILYLSANPDSEQRLRLAREVRDIKETLRKGAHRDRFELDDHGALQPRDLTQALLDHKPRIVHFSGHGDEDGRFLAEDAGGGERPLPVAGVAALFAELNETVECVLVNACYSETMAKALSEHIDYVIGMRTWIGDQSAMDFSVGFYQALAAGLEIEPAYGIARASMMAGDVHGRGGEVPVLFRKER
;
A
#
# COMPACT_ATOMS: atom_id res chain seq x y z
N MET A 1 14.03 -26.04 58.63
CA MET A 1 14.09 -24.63 59.05
C MET A 1 13.46 -23.81 57.92
N ILE A 2 12.57 -22.88 58.23
CA ILE A 2 11.93 -22.05 57.21
C ILE A 2 12.88 -20.92 56.82
N THR A 3 13.15 -20.77 55.53
CA THR A 3 13.89 -19.65 54.96
C THR A 3 12.96 -18.70 54.21
N ALA A 4 13.37 -17.45 54.12
CA ALA A 4 12.66 -16.42 53.39
C ALA A 4 13.64 -15.74 52.43
N GLU A 5 13.18 -15.40 51.23
CA GLU A 5 13.95 -14.65 50.23
C GLU A 5 13.06 -13.60 49.57
N VAL A 6 13.66 -12.48 49.17
CA VAL A 6 13.01 -11.44 48.37
C VAL A 6 13.77 -11.37 47.05
N LEU A 7 13.12 -11.81 45.98
CA LEU A 7 13.66 -11.80 44.64
C LEU A 7 13.14 -10.59 43.89
N ALA A 8 14.04 -9.90 43.20
CA ALA A 8 13.72 -8.76 42.36
C ALA A 8 14.35 -8.95 40.98
N GLY A 9 13.61 -8.64 39.92
CA GLY A 9 14.21 -8.32 38.63
C GLY A 9 14.92 -6.96 38.68
N GLU A 10 15.26 -6.43 37.51
CA GLU A 10 15.89 -5.10 37.43
C GLU A 10 14.97 -4.00 38.00
N LEU A 11 15.43 -3.33 39.05
CA LEU A 11 14.73 -2.23 39.68
C LEU A 11 15.25 -0.91 39.10
N ASN A 12 14.37 -0.08 38.56
CA ASN A 12 14.70 1.22 38.03
C ASN A 12 13.89 2.30 38.74
N ALA A 13 14.51 3.44 39.06
CA ALA A 13 13.81 4.55 39.69
C ALA A 13 12.62 5.01 38.82
N GLY A 14 11.44 5.16 39.44
CA GLY A 14 10.19 5.56 38.78
C GLY A 14 9.40 4.42 38.12
N ARG A 15 10.02 3.27 37.82
CA ARG A 15 9.38 2.14 37.14
C ARG A 15 8.74 1.18 38.16
N ALA A 16 7.50 0.77 37.90
CA ALA A 16 6.83 -0.21 38.78
C ALA A 16 7.22 -1.64 38.42
N THR A 17 7.87 -2.34 39.35
CA THR A 17 8.42 -3.69 39.20
C THR A 17 7.89 -4.62 40.29
N ASP A 18 7.81 -5.91 39.99
CA ASP A 18 7.32 -6.93 40.91
C ASP A 18 8.48 -7.47 41.78
N LEU A 19 8.26 -7.52 43.10
CA LEU A 19 9.10 -8.27 44.04
C LEU A 19 8.40 -9.59 44.36
N THR A 20 9.14 -10.69 44.29
CA THR A 20 8.65 -12.01 44.66
C THR A 20 9.18 -12.38 46.04
N LEU A 21 8.26 -12.57 46.99
CA LEU A 21 8.54 -13.08 48.32
C LEU A 21 8.48 -14.60 48.24
N LEU A 22 9.53 -15.30 48.64
CA LEU A 22 9.59 -16.76 48.64
C LEU A 22 9.82 -17.25 50.06
N LEU A 23 8.96 -18.15 50.53
CA LEU A 23 9.13 -18.90 51.78
C LEU A 23 9.33 -20.37 51.43
N ALA A 24 10.36 -21.00 52.00
CA ALA A 24 10.66 -22.41 51.76
C ALA A 24 10.92 -23.15 53.07
N ASN A 25 10.42 -24.38 53.19
CA ASN A 25 10.75 -25.25 54.32
C ASN A 25 11.88 -26.21 53.95
N ASN A 26 13.11 -25.81 54.29
CA ASN A 26 14.31 -26.63 54.10
C ASN A 26 14.57 -27.59 55.28
N GLY A 27 13.58 -27.79 56.16
CA GLY A 27 13.65 -28.76 57.25
C GLY A 27 13.06 -30.11 56.90
N ASP A 28 13.09 -31.02 57.85
CA ASP A 28 12.57 -32.39 57.77
C ASP A 28 11.21 -32.55 58.48
N ARG A 29 10.62 -31.46 58.99
CA ARG A 29 9.32 -31.43 59.66
C ARG A 29 8.45 -30.25 59.21
N VAL A 30 7.13 -30.40 59.36
CA VAL A 30 6.13 -29.37 59.03
C VAL A 30 6.26 -28.17 59.97
N CYS A 31 6.12 -26.96 59.43
CA CYS A 31 5.96 -25.72 60.21
C CYS A 31 4.58 -25.12 59.95
N THR A 32 4.01 -24.46 60.96
CA THR A 32 2.64 -23.90 60.88
C THR A 32 2.59 -22.44 61.26
N ASN A 33 1.48 -21.77 60.93
CA ASN A 33 1.21 -20.37 61.27
C ASN A 33 2.37 -19.43 60.91
N ILE A 34 2.83 -19.56 59.67
CA ILE A 34 3.95 -18.80 59.15
C ILE A 34 3.41 -17.43 58.73
N VAL A 35 3.99 -16.37 59.28
CA VAL A 35 3.64 -14.99 58.96
C VAL A 35 4.91 -14.24 58.56
N PHE A 36 4.90 -13.72 57.33
CA PHE A 36 5.96 -12.88 56.80
C PHE A 36 5.38 -11.54 56.39
N THR A 37 5.90 -10.44 56.92
CA THR A 37 5.48 -9.09 56.54
C THR A 37 6.69 -8.27 56.09
N LEU A 38 6.70 -7.93 54.80
CA LEU A 38 7.75 -7.12 54.18
C LEU A 38 7.64 -5.64 54.61
N ARG A 39 8.75 -5.08 55.07
CA ARG A 39 8.94 -3.65 55.31
C ARG A 39 9.82 -3.06 54.20
N LEU A 40 9.18 -2.29 53.33
CA LEU A 40 9.87 -1.58 52.25
C LEU A 40 10.60 -0.33 52.78
N PRO A 41 11.75 0.04 52.19
CA PRO A 41 12.40 1.32 52.48
C PRO A 41 11.49 2.51 52.12
N PRO A 42 11.70 3.70 52.72
CA PRO A 42 10.93 4.91 52.41
C PRO A 42 10.96 5.31 50.92
N SER A 43 12.04 4.95 50.21
CA SER A 43 12.21 5.20 48.78
C SER A 43 11.48 4.22 47.88
N PHE A 44 10.54 3.42 48.42
CA PHE A 44 9.69 2.51 47.67
C PHE A 44 8.23 2.76 48.01
N SER A 45 7.40 2.91 46.98
CA SER A 45 5.94 2.92 47.13
C SER A 45 5.39 1.54 46.74
N ALA A 46 4.46 1.01 47.53
CA ALA A 46 3.74 -0.19 47.13
C ALA A 46 2.60 0.21 46.21
N VAL A 47 2.52 -0.42 45.05
CA VAL A 47 1.55 -0.14 44.00
C VAL A 47 0.37 -1.10 44.09
N ARG A 48 0.64 -2.40 44.27
CA ARG A 48 -0.39 -3.45 44.33
C ARG A 48 0.17 -4.70 45.02
N GLY A 49 -0.71 -5.52 45.60
CA GLY A 49 -0.34 -6.77 46.26
C GLY A 49 -0.11 -6.60 47.76
N SER A 50 -0.23 -7.71 48.50
CA SER A 50 -0.04 -7.70 49.95
C SER A 50 1.44 -7.77 50.28
N LYS A 51 1.89 -6.93 51.23
CA LYS A 51 3.22 -7.06 51.85
C LYS A 51 3.27 -8.20 52.87
N GLU A 52 2.12 -8.77 53.21
CA GLU A 52 1.97 -9.83 54.19
C GLU A 52 1.62 -11.16 53.50
N LEU A 53 2.40 -12.19 53.79
CA LEU A 53 2.20 -13.57 53.37
C LEU A 53 1.93 -14.43 54.60
N LYS A 54 0.71 -14.97 54.70
CA LYS A 54 0.28 -15.90 55.74
C LYS A 54 0.17 -17.30 55.16
N VAL A 55 0.94 -18.23 55.68
CA VAL A 55 0.92 -19.64 55.26
C VAL A 55 0.51 -20.49 56.47
N PRO A 56 -0.68 -21.12 56.44
CA PRO A 56 -1.17 -21.92 57.57
C PRO A 56 -0.25 -23.09 57.92
N SER A 57 0.31 -23.76 56.91
CA SER A 57 1.21 -24.91 57.05
C SER A 57 2.13 -25.01 55.84
N LEU A 58 3.39 -25.42 56.06
CA LEU A 58 4.38 -25.67 55.01
C LEU A 58 5.15 -26.97 55.31
N ALA A 59 4.98 -27.98 54.46
CA ALA A 59 5.62 -29.28 54.62
C ALA A 59 7.10 -29.27 54.19
N PRO A 60 7.91 -30.26 54.61
CA PRO A 60 9.30 -30.41 54.17
C PRO A 60 9.43 -30.35 52.64
N GLY A 61 10.32 -29.50 52.14
CA GLY A 61 10.54 -29.31 50.71
C GLY A 61 9.50 -28.44 49.99
N GLU A 62 8.43 -28.01 50.65
CA GLU A 62 7.47 -27.09 50.04
C GLU A 62 7.94 -25.63 50.09
N SER A 63 7.54 -24.87 49.08
CA SER A 63 7.65 -23.41 49.06
C SER A 63 6.32 -22.74 48.76
N ARG A 64 6.21 -21.47 49.15
CA ARG A 64 5.09 -20.58 48.84
C ARG A 64 5.64 -19.22 48.45
N SER A 65 5.00 -18.57 47.48
CA SER A 65 5.39 -17.24 47.06
C SER A 65 4.22 -16.25 47.04
N ALA A 66 4.57 -14.97 47.13
CA ALA A 66 3.66 -13.86 46.93
C ALA A 66 4.36 -12.76 46.13
N VAL A 67 3.60 -12.05 45.31
CA VAL A 67 4.11 -10.94 44.51
C VAL A 67 3.58 -9.63 45.06
N VAL A 68 4.50 -8.69 45.32
CA VAL A 68 4.17 -7.30 45.64
C VAL A 68 4.75 -6.39 44.58
N ARG A 69 3.89 -5.63 43.93
CA ARG A 69 4.30 -4.63 42.93
C ARG A 69 4.71 -3.37 43.64
N VAL A 70 5.95 -2.93 43.41
CA VAL A 70 6.54 -1.75 44.04
C VAL A 70 7.05 -0.78 42.97
N ARG A 71 7.16 0.50 43.34
CA ARG A 71 7.81 1.53 42.52
C ARG A 71 8.90 2.17 43.36
N PRO A 72 10.19 1.91 43.05
CA PRO A 72 11.31 2.66 43.63
C PRO A 72 11.23 4.12 43.19
N LEU A 73 11.51 5.04 44.09
CA LEU A 73 11.43 6.49 43.86
C LEU A 73 12.81 7.10 43.59
N ARG A 74 13.88 6.45 44.04
CA ARG A 74 15.27 6.92 43.91
C ARG A 74 16.20 5.77 43.61
N ALA A 75 17.17 6.01 42.73
CA ALA A 75 18.27 5.09 42.48
C ALA A 75 19.18 4.99 43.70
N GLY A 76 19.90 3.87 43.82
CA GLY A 76 20.82 3.60 44.92
C GLY A 76 20.67 2.19 45.48
N SER A 77 21.45 1.91 46.51
CA SER A 77 21.38 0.66 47.27
C SER A 77 20.46 0.84 48.48
N TRP A 78 19.47 -0.02 48.59
CA TRP A 78 18.48 0.00 49.67
C TRP A 78 18.38 -1.37 50.33
N THR A 79 17.78 -1.44 51.51
CA THR A 79 17.60 -2.69 52.23
C THR A 79 16.16 -2.80 52.72
N ALA A 80 15.44 -3.82 52.24
CA ALA A 80 14.14 -4.16 52.78
C ALA A 80 14.30 -5.01 54.05
N GLY A 81 13.46 -4.76 55.04
CA GLY A 81 13.37 -5.59 56.24
C GLY A 81 12.12 -6.46 56.23
N ALA A 82 11.99 -7.38 57.18
CA ALA A 82 10.74 -8.09 57.40
C ALA A 82 10.49 -8.40 58.89
N SER A 83 9.23 -8.59 59.26
CA SER A 83 8.88 -9.39 60.43
C SER A 83 8.53 -10.79 59.98
N PHE A 84 9.20 -11.78 60.54
CA PHE A 84 9.06 -13.17 60.15
C PHE A 84 8.97 -14.07 61.39
N SER A 85 7.88 -14.81 61.50
CA SER A 85 7.66 -15.81 62.53
C SER A 85 6.92 -17.03 62.01
N TYR A 86 7.08 -18.15 62.70
CA TYR A 86 6.38 -19.40 62.44
C TYR A 86 6.30 -20.23 63.73
N ARG A 87 5.56 -21.34 63.70
CA ARG A 87 5.60 -22.37 64.76
C ARG A 87 6.33 -23.60 64.26
N ASP A 88 7.26 -24.12 65.05
CA ASP A 88 7.95 -25.38 64.76
C ASP A 88 6.98 -26.58 64.85
N PHE A 89 7.50 -27.78 64.58
CA PHE A 89 6.71 -29.02 64.61
C PHE A 89 6.16 -29.38 65.99
N ARG A 90 6.67 -28.76 67.07
CA ARG A 90 6.19 -28.91 68.45
C ARG A 90 5.21 -27.80 68.84
N GLY A 91 4.90 -26.88 67.92
CA GLY A 91 4.03 -25.73 68.16
C GLY A 91 4.73 -24.55 68.84
N VAL A 92 6.04 -24.61 69.08
CA VAL A 92 6.82 -23.54 69.71
C VAL A 92 6.98 -22.39 68.72
N ALA A 93 6.72 -21.16 69.18
CA ALA A 93 6.87 -19.98 68.36
C ALA A 93 8.36 -19.68 68.09
N CYS A 94 8.73 -19.62 66.82
CA CYS A 94 10.05 -19.25 66.35
C CYS A 94 9.96 -17.88 65.66
N ARG A 95 10.81 -16.94 66.07
CA ARG A 95 10.97 -15.64 65.41
C ARG A 95 12.32 -15.63 64.70
N VAL A 96 12.34 -15.15 63.48
CA VAL A 96 13.57 -14.89 62.74
C VAL A 96 13.85 -13.39 62.86
N PRO A 97 14.81 -12.99 63.71
CA PRO A 97 15.17 -11.58 63.85
C PRO A 97 15.94 -11.11 62.62
N ASP A 98 15.91 -9.79 62.40
CA ASP A 98 16.85 -9.07 61.52
C ASP A 98 16.93 -9.54 60.06
N PHE A 99 15.83 -10.06 59.52
CA PHE A 99 15.73 -10.32 58.08
C PHE A 99 16.00 -9.03 57.29
N THR A 100 16.95 -9.10 56.37
CA THR A 100 17.29 -8.02 55.44
C THR A 100 17.45 -8.56 54.03
N ALA A 101 16.99 -7.80 53.05
CA ALA A 101 17.15 -8.11 51.63
C ALA A 101 17.67 -6.87 50.89
N PRO A 102 18.83 -6.95 50.21
CA PRO A 102 19.35 -5.83 49.42
C PRO A 102 18.48 -5.60 48.19
N LEU A 103 18.20 -4.33 47.90
CA LEU A 103 17.47 -3.87 46.73
C LEU A 103 18.33 -2.82 46.01
N LEU A 104 18.97 -3.23 44.92
CA LEU A 104 19.76 -2.33 44.09
C LEU A 104 18.87 -1.70 43.02
N VAL A 105 18.74 -0.37 43.04
CA VAL A 105 17.89 0.39 42.12
C VAL A 105 18.78 1.19 41.18
N ALA A 106 18.71 0.87 39.90
CA ALA A 106 19.36 1.62 38.84
C ALA A 106 18.68 3.00 38.62
N PRO A 107 19.39 3.97 38.02
CA PRO A 107 18.81 5.22 37.54
C PRO A 107 17.54 5.01 36.73
N ALA A 108 16.71 6.05 36.63
CA ALA A 108 15.56 6.00 35.74
C ALA A 108 16.07 5.75 34.31
N VAL A 109 15.62 4.65 33.71
CA VAL A 109 15.83 4.43 32.28
C VAL A 109 14.93 5.42 31.57
N GLU A 110 15.52 6.29 30.77
CA GLU A 110 14.78 7.18 29.89
C GLU A 110 14.02 6.30 28.91
N GLU A 111 12.72 6.15 29.11
CA GLU A 111 11.86 5.52 28.12
C GLU A 111 11.90 6.42 26.88
N ILE A 112 12.57 5.97 25.83
CA ILE A 112 12.51 6.61 24.52
C ILE A 112 11.04 6.57 24.11
N LYS A 113 10.33 7.69 24.30
CA LYS A 113 8.97 7.84 23.84
C LYS A 113 9.01 7.82 22.31
N VAL A 114 8.75 6.65 21.74
CA VAL A 114 8.54 6.51 20.30
C VAL A 114 7.33 7.39 19.95
N PRO A 115 7.47 8.36 19.04
CA PRO A 115 6.35 9.19 18.62
C PRO A 115 5.29 8.31 17.95
N PRO A 116 4.00 8.64 18.09
CA PRO A 116 2.94 7.85 17.48
C PRO A 116 3.09 7.84 15.95
N PRO A 117 2.60 6.78 15.28
CA PRO A 117 2.66 6.70 13.83
C PRO A 117 1.96 7.90 13.19
N ARG A 118 2.57 8.44 12.12
CA ARG A 118 2.06 9.60 11.38
C ARG A 118 1.99 9.29 9.90
N PHE A 119 0.87 9.62 9.28
CA PHE A 119 0.63 9.36 7.86
C PHE A 119 -0.33 10.39 7.26
N GLU A 120 -0.29 10.51 5.94
CA GLU A 120 -1.17 11.37 5.15
C GLU A 120 -1.90 10.55 4.09
N ILE A 121 -3.04 11.06 3.64
CA ILE A 121 -3.88 10.43 2.62
C ILE A 121 -4.07 11.44 1.48
N SER A 122 -3.96 10.97 0.26
CA SER A 122 -4.31 11.72 -0.94
C SER A 122 -5.18 10.88 -1.87
N LEU A 123 -6.11 11.51 -2.58
CA LEU A 123 -6.89 10.87 -3.64
C LEU A 123 -6.30 11.16 -5.01
N ALA A 124 -6.36 10.16 -5.88
CA ALA A 124 -5.90 10.23 -7.26
C ALA A 124 -7.08 10.26 -8.27
N THR A 125 -8.23 9.67 -7.92
CA THR A 125 -9.41 9.67 -8.80
C THR A 125 -10.07 11.05 -8.84
N PRO A 126 -10.10 11.72 -10.01
CA PRO A 126 -10.73 13.02 -10.15
C PRO A 126 -12.25 12.93 -10.38
N VAL A 127 -12.71 11.86 -11.05
CA VAL A 127 -14.09 11.66 -11.48
C VAL A 127 -14.51 10.21 -11.22
N LEU A 128 -15.74 9.99 -10.74
CA LEU A 128 -16.37 8.68 -10.59
C LEU A 128 -17.67 8.61 -11.41
N ALA A 129 -18.01 7.41 -11.87
CA ALA A 129 -19.29 7.11 -12.49
C ALA A 129 -20.44 7.06 -11.45
N HIS A 130 -21.52 7.81 -11.71
CA HIS A 130 -22.77 7.72 -10.96
C HIS A 130 -23.58 6.52 -11.43
N GLY A 131 -24.14 5.80 -10.46
CA GLY A 131 -25.01 4.65 -10.71
C GLY A 131 -24.29 3.37 -11.13
N GLU A 132 -22.97 3.40 -11.28
CA GLU A 132 -22.13 2.25 -11.67
C GLU A 132 -21.02 1.99 -10.64
N TRP A 133 -20.53 0.75 -10.59
CA TRP A 133 -19.38 0.40 -9.77
C TRP A 133 -18.12 0.95 -10.43
N ASP A 134 -17.33 1.68 -9.66
CA ASP A 134 -16.11 2.34 -10.10
C ASP A 134 -15.05 2.28 -8.99
N ILE A 135 -13.81 2.66 -9.29
CA ILE A 135 -12.67 2.54 -8.39
C ILE A 135 -12.21 3.92 -7.93
N LEU A 136 -12.42 4.21 -6.65
CA LEU A 136 -11.79 5.33 -5.98
C LEU A 136 -10.36 4.96 -5.59
N ARG A 137 -9.39 5.54 -6.29
CA ARG A 137 -7.95 5.36 -6.09
C ARG A 137 -7.39 6.46 -5.20
N GLY A 138 -6.54 6.07 -4.27
CA GLY A 138 -5.79 6.98 -3.43
C GLY A 138 -4.46 6.39 -3.03
N SER A 139 -3.80 7.09 -2.12
CA SER A 139 -2.54 6.61 -1.55
C SER A 139 -2.36 7.14 -0.15
N LEU A 140 -1.67 6.34 0.64
CA LEU A 140 -1.21 6.68 1.97
C LEU A 140 0.29 6.88 1.96
N THR A 141 0.76 7.95 2.61
CA THR A 141 2.19 8.21 2.78
C THR A 141 2.55 8.16 4.26
N ASN A 142 3.51 7.32 4.64
CA ASN A 142 4.05 7.33 5.99
C ASN A 142 5.00 8.52 6.16
N ILE A 143 4.57 9.53 6.91
CA ILE A 143 5.37 10.73 7.22
C ILE A 143 6.03 10.65 8.62
N GLY A 144 5.92 9.51 9.28
CA GLY A 144 6.57 9.20 10.54
C GLY A 144 7.99 8.69 10.35
N THR A 145 8.65 8.41 11.49
CA THR A 145 10.03 7.89 11.53
C THR A 145 10.10 6.38 11.70
N GLN A 146 8.95 5.71 11.87
CA GLN A 146 8.84 4.28 12.12
C GLN A 146 7.92 3.62 11.07
N PRO A 147 8.14 2.33 10.73
CA PRO A 147 7.23 1.58 9.88
C PRO A 147 5.83 1.51 10.50
N ILE A 148 4.82 1.68 9.66
CA ILE A 148 3.42 1.58 10.06
C ILE A 148 2.91 0.21 9.64
N SER A 149 2.38 -0.55 10.59
CA SER A 149 1.57 -1.74 10.34
C SER A 149 0.12 -1.28 10.19
N TRP A 150 -0.39 -1.36 8.97
CA TRP A 150 -1.70 -0.85 8.62
C TRP A 150 -2.83 -1.63 9.30
N GLY A 151 -3.93 -0.93 9.56
CA GLY A 151 -5.16 -1.52 10.08
C GLY A 151 -6.27 -1.47 9.03
N GLU A 152 -7.06 -0.40 9.06
CA GLU A 152 -8.36 -0.33 8.38
C GLU A 152 -8.52 1.03 7.68
N LEU A 153 -8.91 1.02 6.39
CA LEU A 153 -9.45 2.18 5.68
C LEU A 153 -10.96 2.06 5.60
N THR A 154 -11.67 3.11 6.02
CA THR A 154 -13.12 3.20 5.81
C THR A 154 -13.47 4.46 5.04
N LEU A 155 -14.52 4.36 4.24
CA LEU A 155 -15.02 5.45 3.42
C LEU A 155 -16.49 5.70 3.74
N LYS A 156 -16.85 6.98 3.88
CA LYS A 156 -18.22 7.45 4.05
C LYS A 156 -18.54 8.57 3.07
N GLY A 157 -19.78 8.61 2.62
CA GLY A 157 -20.29 9.59 1.66
C GLY A 157 -21.50 9.02 0.95
N PRO A 158 -21.99 9.67 -0.11
CA PRO A 158 -23.07 9.14 -0.95
C PRO A 158 -22.57 8.02 -1.88
N PHE A 159 -21.89 7.03 -1.31
CA PHE A 159 -21.30 5.88 -1.99
C PHE A 159 -21.72 4.60 -1.28
N ALA A 160 -22.03 3.55 -2.03
CA ALA A 160 -22.05 2.19 -1.50
C ALA A 160 -20.67 1.54 -1.72
N LEU A 161 -20.18 0.82 -0.71
CA LEU A 161 -18.94 0.04 -0.80
C LEU A 161 -19.26 -1.40 -1.20
N ASP A 162 -18.32 -2.06 -1.86
CA ASP A 162 -18.43 -3.49 -2.15
C ASP A 162 -18.60 -4.26 -0.82
N PRO A 163 -19.73 -4.97 -0.62
CA PRO A 163 -19.97 -5.71 0.62
C PRO A 163 -18.95 -6.81 0.88
N ASN A 164 -18.23 -7.29 -0.16
CA ASN A 164 -17.18 -8.29 -0.01
C ASN A 164 -15.82 -7.69 0.38
N ARG A 165 -15.62 -6.37 0.18
CA ARG A 165 -14.41 -5.63 0.56
C ARG A 165 -14.76 -4.23 1.11
N PRO A 166 -15.34 -4.16 2.33
CA PRO A 166 -15.76 -2.88 2.91
C PRO A 166 -14.58 -2.03 3.43
N PHE A 167 -13.37 -2.58 3.47
CA PHE A 167 -12.14 -1.89 3.88
C PHE A 167 -10.95 -2.33 3.02
N VAL A 168 -9.91 -1.51 3.01
CA VAL A 168 -8.63 -1.85 2.37
C VAL A 168 -7.64 -2.33 3.41
N GLU A 169 -7.12 -3.54 3.22
CA GLU A 169 -5.95 -4.06 3.92
C GLU A 169 -4.69 -3.68 3.13
N LEU A 170 -3.78 -2.95 3.78
CA LEU A 170 -2.47 -2.61 3.26
C LEU A 170 -1.40 -3.33 4.08
N GLY A 171 -0.21 -3.50 3.50
CA GLY A 171 0.93 -4.09 4.18
C GLY A 171 1.58 -3.17 5.21
N SER A 172 2.81 -3.53 5.61
CA SER A 172 3.66 -2.63 6.39
C SER A 172 4.22 -1.53 5.48
N VAL A 173 3.97 -0.26 5.83
CA VAL A 173 4.43 0.91 5.07
C VAL A 173 5.68 1.51 5.74
N PRO A 174 6.88 1.42 5.14
CA PRO A 174 8.10 2.01 5.68
C PRO A 174 8.05 3.54 5.79
N PRO A 175 8.88 4.18 6.64
CA PRO A 175 9.02 5.64 6.68
C PRO A 175 9.30 6.23 5.30
N GLY A 176 8.54 7.25 4.91
CA GLY A 176 8.65 7.92 3.60
C GLY A 176 8.05 7.15 2.43
N ALA A 177 7.63 5.90 2.61
CA ALA A 177 6.99 5.13 1.56
C ALA A 177 5.55 5.58 1.33
N LYS A 178 5.11 5.42 0.09
CA LYS A 178 3.77 5.72 -0.39
C LYS A 178 3.12 4.42 -0.86
N GLU A 179 2.01 4.06 -0.24
CA GLU A 179 1.25 2.84 -0.51
C GLU A 179 -0.07 3.21 -1.21
N PRO A 180 -0.33 2.74 -2.43
CA PRO A 180 -1.59 2.98 -3.12
C PRO A 180 -2.72 2.13 -2.51
N PHE A 181 -3.96 2.61 -2.63
CA PHE A 181 -5.15 1.86 -2.27
C PHE A 181 -6.28 2.09 -3.28
N ASP A 182 -7.10 1.07 -3.46
CA ASP A 182 -8.27 1.08 -4.33
C ASP A 182 -9.52 0.71 -3.54
N CYS A 183 -10.55 1.55 -3.63
CA CYS A 183 -11.86 1.31 -3.03
C CYS A 183 -12.91 1.18 -4.13
N HIS A 184 -13.56 0.02 -4.22
CA HIS A 184 -14.67 -0.17 -5.15
C HIS A 184 -15.91 0.51 -4.58
N VAL A 185 -16.42 1.52 -5.30
CA VAL A 185 -17.51 2.38 -4.85
C VAL A 185 -18.60 2.45 -5.91
N LEU A 186 -19.84 2.51 -5.48
CA LEU A 186 -21.00 2.80 -6.31
C LEU A 186 -21.56 4.16 -5.88
N ALA A 187 -21.32 5.19 -6.70
CA ALA A 187 -21.74 6.55 -6.37
C ALA A 187 -23.26 6.71 -6.56
N ARG A 188 -23.94 7.19 -5.51
CA ARG A 188 -25.40 7.33 -5.46
C ARG A 188 -25.88 8.74 -5.81
N GLU A 189 -25.02 9.73 -5.65
CA GLU A 189 -25.29 11.13 -5.96
C GLU A 189 -24.27 11.64 -6.98
N ALA A 190 -24.74 12.40 -7.98
CA ALA A 190 -23.91 13.07 -8.97
C ALA A 190 -23.66 14.53 -8.55
N GLY A 191 -22.51 15.09 -8.90
CA GLY A 191 -22.12 16.48 -8.62
C GLY A 191 -20.66 16.77 -8.91
N ARG A 192 -20.30 18.05 -9.02
CA ARG A 192 -18.90 18.47 -9.23
C ARG A 192 -18.02 18.35 -7.98
N GLU A 193 -18.62 18.41 -6.80
CA GLU A 193 -17.92 18.34 -5.51
C GLU A 193 -18.63 17.38 -4.55
N VAL A 194 -18.67 16.10 -4.90
CA VAL A 194 -19.28 15.09 -4.04
C VAL A 194 -18.33 14.76 -2.89
N PRO A 195 -18.76 14.86 -1.62
CA PRO A 195 -17.87 14.71 -0.48
C PRO A 195 -17.54 13.25 -0.17
N VAL A 196 -16.25 12.95 -0.04
CA VAL A 196 -15.73 11.65 0.43
C VAL A 196 -15.06 11.85 1.77
N HIS A 197 -15.51 11.14 2.79
CA HIS A 197 -14.87 11.11 4.11
C HIS A 197 -14.10 9.81 4.25
N ILE A 198 -12.78 9.91 4.37
CA ILE A 198 -11.90 8.76 4.56
C ILE A 198 -11.40 8.76 5.99
N SER A 199 -11.66 7.68 6.71
CA SER A 199 -11.13 7.45 8.05
C SER A 199 -10.19 6.25 7.99
N ALA A 200 -8.99 6.43 8.53
CA ALA A 200 -7.91 5.46 8.44
C ALA A 200 -7.31 5.24 9.81
N ARG A 201 -7.09 3.98 10.16
CA ARG A 201 -6.46 3.57 11.42
C ARG A 201 -5.25 2.70 11.15
N CYS A 202 -4.15 2.98 11.86
CA CYS A 202 -2.94 2.19 11.77
C CYS A 202 -2.29 1.97 13.15
N THR A 203 -1.31 1.07 13.16
CA THR A 203 -0.50 0.74 14.34
C THR A 203 0.99 0.78 14.01
N ASP A 204 1.84 0.96 15.01
CA ASP A 204 3.28 0.74 14.86
C ASP A 204 3.72 -0.60 15.50
N LYS A 205 5.01 -0.94 15.38
CA LYS A 205 5.58 -2.13 16.03
C LYS A 205 5.51 -2.11 17.56
N ALA A 206 5.39 -0.93 18.17
CA ALA A 206 5.22 -0.76 19.61
C ALA A 206 3.75 -0.87 20.05
N GLY A 207 2.81 -1.11 19.12
CA GLY A 207 1.38 -1.22 19.38
C GLY A 207 0.69 0.13 19.59
N GLN A 208 1.36 1.26 19.33
CA GLN A 208 0.72 2.58 19.37
C GLN A 208 -0.23 2.71 18.19
N ARG A 209 -1.38 3.36 18.41
CA ARG A 209 -2.43 3.53 17.41
C ARG A 209 -2.49 4.97 16.95
N ALA A 210 -2.69 5.18 15.66
CA ALA A 210 -3.03 6.47 15.09
C ALA A 210 -4.27 6.35 14.21
N GLU A 211 -5.12 7.37 14.27
CA GLU A 211 -6.34 7.46 13.46
C GLU A 211 -6.43 8.86 12.87
N ILE A 212 -6.73 8.95 11.58
CA ILE A 212 -6.97 10.21 10.89
C ILE A 212 -8.29 10.13 10.14
N SER A 213 -9.02 11.24 10.11
CA SER A 213 -10.18 11.40 9.26
C SER A 213 -9.98 12.63 8.38
N ARG A 214 -10.12 12.45 7.07
CA ARG A 214 -9.97 13.51 6.06
C ARG A 214 -11.21 13.56 5.18
N ARG A 215 -11.59 14.79 4.83
CA ARG A 215 -12.62 15.04 3.84
C ARG A 215 -11.95 15.42 2.53
N PHE A 216 -12.38 14.77 1.47
CA PHE A 216 -12.03 15.06 0.09
C PHE A 216 -13.31 15.35 -0.70
N THR A 217 -13.14 15.79 -1.93
CA THR A 217 -14.21 15.94 -2.91
C THR A 217 -13.80 15.26 -4.19
N VAL A 218 -14.74 14.56 -4.81
CA VAL A 218 -14.58 13.97 -6.15
C VAL A 218 -15.73 14.44 -7.03
N GLN A 219 -15.47 14.57 -8.32
CA GLN A 219 -16.55 14.77 -9.27
C GLN A 219 -17.26 13.43 -9.47
N VAL A 220 -18.58 13.41 -9.41
CA VAL A 220 -19.37 12.25 -9.81
C VAL A 220 -20.28 12.69 -10.94
N SER A 221 -20.04 12.18 -12.14
CA SER A 221 -20.91 12.39 -13.28
C SER A 221 -21.68 11.10 -13.52
N HIS A 222 -22.89 11.18 -14.09
CA HIS A 222 -23.45 10.01 -14.75
C HIS A 222 -22.37 9.44 -15.65
N ALA A 223 -22.18 8.13 -15.65
CA ALA A 223 -21.51 7.48 -16.76
C ALA A 223 -22.32 7.90 -17.98
N GLU A 224 -21.93 9.01 -18.59
CA GLU A 224 -22.38 9.31 -19.92
C GLU A 224 -21.91 8.07 -20.67
N LYS A 225 -22.86 7.26 -21.16
CA LYS A 225 -22.67 6.60 -22.45
C LYS A 225 -21.88 7.61 -23.24
N ALA A 226 -20.62 7.30 -23.53
CA ALA A 226 -19.71 8.19 -24.24
C ALA A 226 -20.59 8.94 -25.23
N GLY A 227 -20.76 10.25 -25.02
CA GLY A 227 -21.55 11.03 -25.97
C GLY A 227 -21.02 10.66 -27.36
N PRO A 228 -21.82 10.67 -28.43
CA PRO A 228 -21.33 10.30 -29.77
C PRO A 228 -19.99 10.98 -30.16
N ASP A 229 -19.61 12.06 -29.47
CA ASP A 229 -18.38 12.82 -29.62
C ASP A 229 -17.22 12.52 -28.63
N GLN A 230 -17.38 11.69 -27.59
CA GLN A 230 -16.33 11.37 -26.60
C GLN A 230 -15.44 10.21 -27.10
N ILE A 231 -14.14 10.45 -27.16
CA ILE A 231 -13.11 9.54 -27.67
C ILE A 231 -12.35 8.96 -26.48
N ARG A 232 -12.61 7.68 -26.19
CA ARG A 232 -11.86 6.90 -25.21
C ARG A 232 -10.61 6.30 -25.84
N ILE A 233 -9.47 6.52 -25.21
CA ILE A 233 -8.16 6.04 -25.63
C ILE A 233 -7.68 5.03 -24.58
N LEU A 234 -7.39 3.81 -25.01
CA LEU A 234 -6.72 2.81 -24.18
C LEU A 234 -5.25 2.72 -24.59
N TYR A 235 -4.36 3.22 -23.73
CA TYR A 235 -2.91 3.15 -23.92
C TYR A 235 -2.37 1.89 -23.22
N LEU A 236 -1.89 0.94 -24.00
CA LEU A 236 -1.35 -0.33 -23.55
C LEU A 236 0.17 -0.32 -23.74
N SER A 237 0.91 -0.55 -22.66
CA SER A 237 2.37 -0.53 -22.70
C SER A 237 3.00 -1.78 -22.11
N ALA A 238 4.09 -2.22 -22.73
CA ALA A 238 4.91 -3.34 -22.29
C ALA A 238 6.39 -2.97 -22.39
N ASN A 239 7.15 -3.28 -21.35
CA ASN A 239 8.59 -3.04 -21.28
C ASN A 239 9.29 -4.26 -20.66
N PRO A 240 9.31 -5.41 -21.37
CA PRO A 240 9.91 -6.64 -20.86
C PRO A 240 11.35 -6.43 -20.37
N ASP A 241 11.72 -7.09 -19.28
CA ASP A 241 13.06 -6.94 -18.67
C ASP A 241 14.19 -7.49 -19.57
N SER A 242 13.86 -8.31 -20.58
CA SER A 242 14.80 -8.80 -21.60
C SER A 242 15.21 -7.74 -22.62
N GLU A 243 14.47 -6.63 -22.72
CA GLU A 243 14.62 -5.62 -23.77
C GLU A 243 15.25 -4.31 -23.27
N GLN A 244 15.68 -3.47 -24.23
CA GLN A 244 16.15 -2.13 -23.89
C GLN A 244 15.01 -1.28 -23.31
N ARG A 245 15.21 -0.70 -22.12
CA ARG A 245 14.15 0.10 -21.47
C ARG A 245 13.74 1.32 -22.30
N LEU A 246 12.47 1.34 -22.69
CA LEU A 246 11.82 2.50 -23.34
C LEU A 246 11.30 3.51 -22.33
N ARG A 247 11.08 4.76 -22.77
CA ARG A 247 10.58 5.86 -21.93
C ARG A 247 9.05 5.96 -21.93
N LEU A 248 8.35 4.83 -21.81
CA LEU A 248 6.88 4.72 -21.92
C LEU A 248 6.12 5.61 -20.93
N ALA A 249 6.59 5.68 -19.67
CA ALA A 249 5.99 6.56 -18.66
C ALA A 249 6.13 8.06 -19.00
N ARG A 250 7.15 8.43 -19.79
CA ARG A 250 7.28 9.79 -20.32
C ARG A 250 6.34 9.99 -21.50
N GLU A 251 6.29 9.05 -22.43
CA GLU A 251 5.39 9.13 -23.57
C GLU A 251 3.93 9.35 -23.13
N VAL A 252 3.40 8.50 -22.26
CA VAL A 252 2.01 8.62 -21.79
C VAL A 252 1.74 9.91 -21.04
N ARG A 253 2.71 10.43 -20.28
CA ARG A 253 2.62 11.72 -19.60
C ARG A 253 2.53 12.86 -20.62
N ASP A 254 3.38 12.85 -21.63
CA ASP A 254 3.45 13.89 -22.65
C ASP A 254 2.19 13.88 -23.55
N ILE A 255 1.62 12.68 -23.81
CA ILE A 255 0.30 12.51 -24.45
C ILE A 255 -0.82 13.09 -23.56
N LYS A 256 -0.87 12.73 -22.28
CA LYS A 256 -1.89 13.25 -21.34
C LYS A 256 -1.83 14.77 -21.24
N GLU A 257 -0.64 15.36 -21.19
CA GLU A 257 -0.46 16.81 -21.17
C GLU A 257 -0.93 17.47 -22.46
N THR A 258 -0.61 16.85 -23.60
CA THR A 258 -1.07 17.28 -24.93
C THR A 258 -2.59 17.32 -25.03
N LEU A 259 -3.26 16.22 -24.66
CA LEU A 259 -4.72 16.13 -24.70
C LEU A 259 -5.37 17.21 -23.82
N ARG A 260 -4.80 17.47 -22.63
CA ARG A 260 -5.28 18.50 -21.71
C ARG A 260 -5.12 19.93 -22.25
N LYS A 261 -4.12 20.19 -23.09
CA LYS A 261 -3.87 21.50 -23.71
C LYS A 261 -4.68 21.74 -24.98
N GLY A 262 -5.23 20.70 -25.59
CA GLY A 262 -5.95 20.80 -26.85
C GLY A 262 -7.27 21.59 -26.76
N ALA A 263 -7.69 22.16 -27.89
CA ALA A 263 -8.94 22.92 -27.99
C ALA A 263 -10.16 22.05 -27.64
N HIS A 264 -10.11 20.77 -27.98
CA HIS A 264 -11.18 19.79 -27.76
C HIS A 264 -10.87 18.83 -26.60
N ARG A 265 -10.08 19.26 -25.60
CA ARG A 265 -9.66 18.46 -24.43
C ARG A 265 -10.79 17.70 -23.73
N ASP A 266 -12.00 18.28 -23.69
CA ASP A 266 -13.15 17.71 -22.99
C ASP A 266 -13.76 16.49 -23.74
N ARG A 267 -13.31 16.21 -24.98
CA ARG A 267 -13.72 15.02 -25.76
C ARG A 267 -12.89 13.79 -25.48
N PHE A 268 -11.70 13.92 -24.85
CA PHE A 268 -10.75 12.81 -24.75
C PHE A 268 -10.65 12.29 -23.32
N GLU A 269 -10.70 10.97 -23.19
CA GLU A 269 -10.40 10.23 -21.98
C GLU A 269 -9.30 9.22 -22.29
N LEU A 270 -8.24 9.19 -21.49
CA LEU A 270 -7.12 8.27 -21.70
C LEU A 270 -6.89 7.44 -20.45
N ASP A 271 -7.10 6.13 -20.60
CA ASP A 271 -6.75 5.10 -19.63
C ASP A 271 -5.44 4.44 -20.04
N ASP A 272 -4.48 4.37 -19.13
CA ASP A 272 -3.19 3.74 -19.36
C ASP A 272 -3.03 2.45 -18.55
N HIS A 273 -2.62 1.39 -19.24
CA HIS A 273 -2.36 0.07 -18.69
C HIS A 273 -0.92 -0.34 -19.03
N GLY A 274 -0.05 -0.35 -18.03
CA GLY A 274 1.34 -0.81 -18.16
C GLY A 274 1.48 -2.30 -17.88
N ALA A 275 2.68 -2.83 -18.09
CA ALA A 275 3.01 -4.24 -17.90
C ALA A 275 2.03 -5.19 -18.60
N LEU A 276 1.63 -4.84 -19.83
CA LEU A 276 0.60 -5.54 -20.58
C LEU A 276 0.94 -7.02 -20.71
N GLN A 277 0.10 -7.91 -20.16
CA GLN A 277 0.15 -9.33 -20.44
C GLN A 277 -0.98 -9.73 -21.40
N PRO A 278 -0.85 -10.84 -22.14
CA PRO A 278 -1.88 -11.27 -23.09
C PRO A 278 -3.27 -11.47 -22.45
N ARG A 279 -3.32 -11.89 -21.18
CA ARG A 279 -4.59 -12.06 -20.44
C ARG A 279 -5.27 -10.73 -20.11
N ASP A 280 -4.48 -9.67 -19.90
CA ASP A 280 -4.98 -8.36 -19.50
C ASP A 280 -5.52 -7.60 -20.71
N LEU A 281 -5.01 -7.89 -21.92
CA LEU A 281 -5.46 -7.28 -23.18
C LEU A 281 -6.97 -7.42 -23.40
N THR A 282 -7.50 -8.65 -23.28
CA THR A 282 -8.94 -8.90 -23.53
C THR A 282 -9.80 -8.20 -22.49
N GLN A 283 -9.42 -8.31 -21.22
CA GLN A 283 -10.16 -7.69 -20.12
C GLN A 283 -10.17 -6.16 -20.25
N ALA A 284 -9.01 -5.55 -20.53
CA ALA A 284 -8.90 -4.09 -20.70
C ALA A 284 -9.75 -3.58 -21.87
N LEU A 285 -9.78 -4.29 -23.00
CA LEU A 285 -10.63 -3.90 -24.13
C LEU A 285 -12.13 -3.97 -23.78
N LEU A 286 -12.56 -5.02 -23.07
CA LEU A 286 -13.95 -5.21 -22.67
C LEU A 286 -14.41 -4.19 -21.63
N ASP A 287 -13.56 -3.86 -20.66
CA ASP A 287 -13.87 -2.93 -19.57
C ASP A 287 -13.93 -1.48 -20.06
N HIS A 288 -12.97 -1.08 -20.90
CA HIS A 288 -12.82 0.32 -21.30
C HIS A 288 -13.59 0.69 -22.58
N LYS A 289 -13.90 -0.30 -23.45
CA LYS A 289 -14.56 -0.12 -24.75
C LYS A 289 -13.99 1.09 -25.54
N PRO A 290 -12.67 1.09 -25.80
CA PRO A 290 -12.00 2.26 -26.36
C PRO A 290 -12.34 2.47 -27.83
N ARG A 291 -12.33 3.74 -28.25
CA ARG A 291 -12.40 4.13 -29.67
C ARG A 291 -11.02 4.09 -30.33
N ILE A 292 -9.97 4.40 -29.56
CA ILE A 292 -8.59 4.33 -30.01
C ILE A 292 -7.80 3.41 -29.07
N VAL A 293 -7.08 2.44 -29.62
CA VAL A 293 -6.11 1.62 -28.87
C VAL A 293 -4.71 1.99 -29.29
N HIS A 294 -3.83 2.23 -28.32
CA HIS A 294 -2.42 2.56 -28.55
C HIS A 294 -1.54 1.52 -27.87
N PHE A 295 -0.87 0.68 -28.65
CA PHE A 295 0.21 -0.18 -28.15
C PHE A 295 1.53 0.56 -28.22
N SER A 296 2.26 0.64 -27.11
CA SER A 296 3.61 1.21 -27.07
C SER A 296 4.58 0.26 -26.38
N GLY A 297 5.65 -0.08 -27.09
CA GLY A 297 6.59 -1.10 -26.64
C GLY A 297 7.50 -1.59 -27.75
N HIS A 298 8.06 -2.77 -27.54
CA HIS A 298 8.93 -3.41 -28.52
C HIS A 298 8.17 -4.27 -29.51
N GLY A 299 8.77 -4.48 -30.67
CA GLY A 299 8.29 -5.42 -31.67
C GLY A 299 9.44 -6.20 -32.28
N ASP A 300 9.14 -7.40 -32.77
CA ASP A 300 10.11 -8.30 -33.39
C ASP A 300 10.02 -8.30 -34.92
N GLU A 301 10.99 -8.93 -35.58
CA GLU A 301 11.06 -8.99 -37.06
C GLU A 301 9.90 -9.77 -37.69
N ASP A 302 9.18 -10.61 -36.92
CA ASP A 302 7.94 -11.26 -37.35
C ASP A 302 6.73 -10.31 -37.32
N GLY A 303 6.95 -9.07 -36.85
CA GLY A 303 5.97 -7.99 -36.74
C GLY A 303 5.00 -8.18 -35.58
N ARG A 304 5.41 -8.89 -34.53
CA ARG A 304 4.63 -9.08 -33.30
C ARG A 304 4.97 -8.00 -32.29
N PHE A 305 3.97 -7.60 -31.50
CA PHE A 305 4.17 -6.78 -30.31
C PHE A 305 4.67 -7.65 -29.15
N LEU A 306 5.71 -7.22 -28.45
CA LEU A 306 6.29 -7.93 -27.31
C LEU A 306 5.59 -7.49 -26.01
N ALA A 307 4.61 -8.29 -25.57
CA ALA A 307 3.96 -8.14 -24.27
C ALA A 307 4.83 -8.72 -23.15
N GLU A 308 4.37 -8.60 -21.90
CA GLU A 308 5.03 -9.18 -20.73
C GLU A 308 4.41 -10.53 -20.33
N ASP A 309 5.24 -11.43 -19.80
CA ASP A 309 4.78 -12.62 -19.09
C ASP A 309 4.64 -12.36 -17.58
N ALA A 310 4.25 -13.39 -16.82
CA ALA A 310 4.06 -13.26 -15.37
C ALA A 310 5.37 -12.99 -14.59
N GLY A 311 6.52 -13.25 -15.21
CA GLY A 311 7.86 -13.00 -14.65
C GLY A 311 8.52 -11.72 -15.17
N GLY A 312 7.84 -10.92 -15.99
CA GLY A 312 8.40 -9.70 -16.60
C GLY A 312 9.24 -9.96 -17.86
N GLY A 313 9.30 -11.21 -18.35
CA GLY A 313 9.97 -11.55 -19.60
C GLY A 313 9.12 -11.21 -20.82
N GLU A 314 9.72 -11.26 -22.01
CA GLU A 314 9.00 -11.00 -23.25
C GLU A 314 8.05 -12.13 -23.62
N ARG A 315 6.88 -11.75 -24.13
CA ARG A 315 5.88 -12.66 -24.67
C ARG A 315 5.33 -12.07 -25.97
N PRO A 316 5.81 -12.53 -27.14
CA PRO A 316 5.28 -12.07 -28.41
C PRO A 316 3.78 -12.38 -28.55
N LEU A 317 2.99 -11.37 -28.91
CA LEU A 317 1.57 -11.54 -29.21
C LEU A 317 1.39 -12.11 -30.62
N PRO A 318 0.72 -13.27 -30.80
CA PRO A 318 0.48 -13.81 -32.12
C PRO A 318 -0.40 -12.87 -32.95
N VAL A 319 0.09 -12.43 -34.11
CA VAL A 319 -0.63 -11.50 -35.02
C VAL A 319 -2.06 -11.95 -35.29
N ALA A 320 -2.25 -13.22 -35.68
CA ALA A 320 -3.57 -13.78 -35.97
C ALA A 320 -4.52 -13.76 -34.75
N GLY A 321 -3.98 -13.98 -33.54
CA GLY A 321 -4.77 -13.95 -32.31
C GLY A 321 -5.23 -12.54 -31.93
N VAL A 322 -4.34 -11.55 -32.09
CA VAL A 322 -4.69 -10.15 -31.86
C VAL A 322 -5.70 -9.67 -32.91
N ALA A 323 -5.49 -9.99 -34.19
CA ALA A 323 -6.43 -9.63 -35.26
C ALA A 323 -7.83 -10.23 -35.02
N ALA A 324 -7.92 -11.51 -34.65
CA ALA A 324 -9.18 -12.16 -34.32
C ALA A 324 -9.90 -11.50 -33.13
N LEU A 325 -9.15 -11.06 -32.10
CA LEU A 325 -9.74 -10.35 -30.96
C LEU A 325 -10.33 -9.00 -31.38
N PHE A 326 -9.61 -8.23 -32.20
CA PHE A 326 -10.11 -6.94 -32.70
C PHE A 326 -11.26 -7.11 -33.72
N ALA A 327 -11.35 -8.25 -34.40
CA ALA A 327 -12.50 -8.58 -35.24
C ALA A 327 -13.80 -8.61 -34.43
N GLU A 328 -13.77 -9.13 -33.19
CA GLU A 328 -14.94 -9.18 -32.29
C GLU A 328 -15.27 -7.82 -31.64
N LEU A 329 -14.36 -6.84 -31.71
CA LEU A 329 -14.46 -5.53 -31.05
C LEU A 329 -14.53 -4.35 -32.04
N ASN A 330 -14.73 -4.66 -33.32
CA ASN A 330 -14.68 -3.70 -34.42
C ASN A 330 -15.76 -2.60 -34.33
N GLU A 331 -16.84 -2.81 -33.57
CA GLU A 331 -17.89 -1.81 -33.37
C GLU A 331 -17.47 -0.70 -32.42
N THR A 332 -16.53 -0.98 -31.51
CA THR A 332 -16.06 -0.01 -30.51
C THR A 332 -14.77 0.68 -30.93
N VAL A 333 -13.87 -0.04 -31.61
CA VAL A 333 -12.54 0.45 -31.97
C VAL A 333 -12.52 0.98 -33.40
N GLU A 334 -12.22 2.26 -33.56
CA GLU A 334 -12.06 2.92 -34.87
C GLU A 334 -10.59 2.97 -35.32
N CYS A 335 -9.66 3.17 -34.37
CA CYS A 335 -8.25 3.32 -34.67
C CYS A 335 -7.36 2.48 -33.74
N VAL A 336 -6.38 1.78 -34.32
CA VAL A 336 -5.30 1.13 -33.56
C VAL A 336 -3.95 1.71 -33.97
N LEU A 337 -3.16 2.19 -33.02
CA LEU A 337 -1.77 2.59 -33.22
C LEU A 337 -0.87 1.53 -32.57
N VAL A 338 -0.12 0.79 -33.38
CA VAL A 338 0.87 -0.19 -32.92
C VAL A 338 2.26 0.45 -33.00
N ASN A 339 2.60 1.25 -31.99
CA ASN A 339 3.88 1.94 -31.87
C ASN A 339 4.97 0.99 -31.35
N ALA A 340 5.37 0.05 -32.20
CA ALA A 340 6.41 -0.94 -31.97
C ALA A 340 7.15 -1.21 -33.27
N CYS A 341 8.47 -1.42 -33.22
CA CYS A 341 9.29 -1.69 -34.41
C CYS A 341 8.73 -2.88 -35.21
N TYR A 342 8.79 -2.79 -36.55
CA TYR A 342 8.34 -3.85 -37.47
C TYR A 342 6.86 -4.25 -37.38
N SER A 343 6.02 -3.51 -36.65
CA SER A 343 4.60 -3.81 -36.46
C SER A 343 3.71 -3.69 -37.71
N GLU A 344 4.26 -3.38 -38.89
CA GLU A 344 3.52 -3.33 -40.16
C GLU A 344 2.71 -4.61 -40.42
N THR A 345 3.26 -5.79 -40.12
CA THR A 345 2.56 -7.07 -40.30
C THR A 345 1.30 -7.15 -39.43
N MET A 346 1.41 -6.77 -38.15
CA MET A 346 0.26 -6.71 -37.24
C MET A 346 -0.74 -5.64 -37.68
N ALA A 347 -0.25 -4.47 -38.12
CA ALA A 347 -1.10 -3.38 -38.56
C ALA A 347 -1.96 -3.76 -39.78
N LYS A 348 -1.38 -4.48 -40.74
CA LYS A 348 -2.10 -5.03 -41.91
C LYS A 348 -3.21 -5.98 -41.48
N ALA A 349 -2.91 -6.95 -40.62
CA ALA A 349 -3.89 -7.93 -40.16
C ALA A 349 -5.04 -7.28 -39.37
N LEU A 350 -4.75 -6.28 -38.54
CA LEU A 350 -5.78 -5.51 -37.83
C LEU A 350 -6.65 -4.68 -38.77
N SER A 351 -6.07 -4.14 -39.85
CA SER A 351 -6.79 -3.28 -40.81
C SER A 351 -7.86 -4.02 -41.62
N GLU A 352 -7.84 -5.36 -41.63
CA GLU A 352 -8.94 -6.16 -42.19
C GLU A 352 -10.26 -5.95 -41.42
N HIS A 353 -10.17 -5.50 -40.15
CA HIS A 353 -11.31 -5.37 -39.25
C HIS A 353 -11.53 -3.95 -38.73
N ILE A 354 -10.46 -3.17 -38.56
CA ILE A 354 -10.48 -1.82 -37.97
C ILE A 354 -10.27 -0.75 -39.04
N ASP A 355 -11.07 0.32 -39.00
CA ASP A 355 -11.10 1.37 -40.02
C ASP A 355 -9.72 2.01 -40.27
N TYR A 356 -8.97 2.27 -39.20
CA TYR A 356 -7.63 2.86 -39.28
C TYR A 356 -6.63 2.09 -38.41
N VAL A 357 -5.50 1.69 -39.00
CA VAL A 357 -4.42 1.07 -38.23
C VAL A 357 -3.07 1.65 -38.62
N ILE A 358 -2.32 2.11 -37.64
CA ILE A 358 -0.98 2.66 -37.83
C ILE A 358 0.04 1.67 -37.27
N GLY A 359 1.03 1.31 -38.06
CA GLY A 359 2.17 0.48 -37.63
C GLY A 359 3.52 1.10 -38.02
N MET A 360 4.61 0.45 -37.62
CA MET A 360 5.97 0.85 -37.96
C MET A 360 6.58 -0.18 -38.91
N ARG A 361 7.04 0.26 -40.07
CA ARG A 361 7.65 -0.60 -41.10
C ARG A 361 8.98 -1.21 -40.67
N THR A 362 9.73 -0.49 -39.84
CA THR A 362 11.09 -0.85 -39.44
C THR A 362 11.42 -0.23 -38.10
N TRP A 363 12.68 -0.30 -37.69
CA TRP A 363 13.19 0.33 -36.49
C TRP A 363 12.94 1.85 -36.49
N ILE A 364 12.49 2.35 -35.36
CA ILE A 364 12.29 3.77 -35.06
C ILE A 364 12.96 4.09 -33.72
N GLY A 365 13.63 5.24 -33.64
CA GLY A 365 14.23 5.70 -32.40
C GLY A 365 13.15 6.09 -31.37
N ASP A 366 13.39 5.77 -30.10
CA ASP A 366 12.44 6.03 -28.99
C ASP A 366 11.98 7.50 -28.92
N GLN A 367 12.86 8.48 -29.21
CA GLN A 367 12.43 9.89 -29.28
C GLN A 367 11.47 10.16 -30.44
N SER A 368 11.78 9.66 -31.65
CA SER A 368 10.94 9.83 -32.83
C SER A 368 9.57 9.15 -32.66
N ALA A 369 9.53 7.98 -32.02
CA ALA A 369 8.30 7.29 -31.68
C ALA A 369 7.42 8.12 -30.73
N MET A 370 8.01 8.72 -29.69
CA MET A 370 7.29 9.63 -28.79
C MET A 370 6.81 10.90 -29.51
N ASP A 371 7.65 11.52 -30.34
CA ASP A 371 7.31 12.74 -31.08
C ASP A 371 6.16 12.49 -32.07
N PHE A 372 6.14 11.30 -32.69
CA PHE A 372 5.02 10.84 -33.52
C PHE A 372 3.73 10.72 -32.69
N SER A 373 3.76 9.98 -31.58
CA SER A 373 2.60 9.80 -30.69
C SER A 373 2.05 11.13 -30.19
N VAL A 374 2.92 12.01 -29.70
CA VAL A 374 2.54 13.34 -29.22
C VAL A 374 1.94 14.17 -30.36
N GLY A 375 2.58 14.21 -31.54
CA GLY A 375 2.05 14.93 -32.70
C GLY A 375 0.68 14.41 -33.16
N PHE A 376 0.46 13.10 -33.10
CA PHE A 376 -0.82 12.47 -33.42
C PHE A 376 -1.94 12.95 -32.50
N TYR A 377 -1.74 12.86 -31.18
CA TYR A 377 -2.74 13.32 -30.22
C TYR A 377 -2.87 14.84 -30.17
N GLN A 378 -1.82 15.61 -30.48
CA GLN A 378 -1.92 17.07 -30.65
C GLN A 378 -2.91 17.41 -31.77
N ALA A 379 -2.79 16.74 -32.90
CA ALA A 379 -3.68 16.94 -34.05
C ALA A 379 -5.12 16.52 -33.75
N LEU A 380 -5.33 15.36 -33.10
CA LEU A 380 -6.67 14.93 -32.68
C LEU A 380 -7.30 15.92 -31.69
N ALA A 381 -6.53 16.37 -30.70
CA ALA A 381 -7.01 17.35 -29.71
C ALA A 381 -7.26 18.74 -30.31
N ALA A 382 -6.71 19.03 -31.50
CA ALA A 382 -7.02 20.19 -32.32
C ALA A 382 -8.26 20.00 -33.22
N GLY A 383 -8.92 18.83 -33.16
CA GLY A 383 -10.17 18.55 -33.88
C GLY A 383 -9.97 17.96 -35.28
N LEU A 384 -8.75 17.50 -35.59
CA LEU A 384 -8.49 16.80 -36.85
C LEU A 384 -8.92 15.32 -36.76
N GLU A 385 -9.37 14.77 -37.88
CA GLU A 385 -9.65 13.33 -38.03
C GLU A 385 -8.35 12.51 -38.12
N ILE A 386 -8.47 11.17 -38.05
CA ILE A 386 -7.33 10.24 -37.97
C ILE A 386 -6.30 10.43 -39.10
N GLU A 387 -6.75 10.55 -40.36
CA GLU A 387 -5.85 10.67 -41.52
C GLU A 387 -5.02 11.97 -41.50
N PRO A 388 -5.60 13.18 -41.37
CA PRO A 388 -4.83 14.39 -41.17
C PRO A 388 -3.94 14.35 -39.93
N ALA A 389 -4.42 13.75 -38.82
CA ALA A 389 -3.65 13.62 -37.60
C ALA A 389 -2.39 12.76 -37.79
N TYR A 390 -2.50 11.65 -38.52
CA TYR A 390 -1.35 10.85 -38.96
C TYR A 390 -0.36 11.68 -39.80
N GLY A 391 -0.86 12.51 -40.72
CA GLY A 391 -0.02 13.40 -41.52
C GLY A 391 0.78 14.40 -40.66
N ILE A 392 0.11 15.05 -39.70
CA ILE A 392 0.74 15.98 -38.75
C ILE A 392 1.74 15.25 -37.84
N ALA A 393 1.41 14.05 -37.37
CA ALA A 393 2.29 13.22 -36.55
C ALA A 393 3.62 12.92 -37.26
N ARG A 394 3.56 12.50 -38.53
CA ARG A 394 4.77 12.29 -39.36
C ARG A 394 5.58 13.57 -39.50
N ALA A 395 4.92 14.69 -39.78
CA ALA A 395 5.60 15.98 -39.94
C ALA A 395 6.25 16.45 -38.62
N SER A 396 5.57 16.27 -37.49
CA SER A 396 6.08 16.62 -36.16
C SER A 396 7.31 15.77 -35.79
N MET A 397 7.24 14.45 -36.00
CA MET A 397 8.37 13.54 -35.81
C MET A 397 9.57 13.94 -36.67
N MET A 398 9.37 14.26 -37.95
CA MET A 398 10.45 14.70 -38.83
C MET A 398 11.03 16.05 -38.42
N ALA A 399 10.22 16.96 -37.87
CA ALA A 399 10.67 18.25 -37.37
C ALA A 399 11.51 18.13 -36.08
N GLY A 400 11.25 17.12 -35.26
CA GLY A 400 12.03 16.80 -34.06
C GLY A 400 13.35 16.06 -34.36
N ASP A 401 13.45 15.39 -35.50
CA ASP A 401 14.66 14.69 -35.94
C ASP A 401 15.67 15.65 -36.57
N VAL A 402 16.89 15.68 -36.04
CA VAL A 402 17.98 16.59 -36.50
C VAL A 402 18.33 16.38 -37.98
N HIS A 403 18.01 15.22 -38.55
CA HIS A 403 18.26 14.87 -39.95
C HIS A 403 16.99 14.85 -40.82
N GLY A 404 15.81 15.12 -40.24
CA GLY A 404 14.52 15.07 -40.93
C GLY A 404 14.17 13.71 -41.51
N ARG A 405 14.73 12.62 -40.95
CA ARG A 405 14.54 11.24 -41.47
C ARG A 405 13.44 10.51 -40.70
N GLY A 406 13.06 9.34 -41.20
CA GLY A 406 12.14 8.43 -40.50
C GLY A 406 10.66 8.61 -40.83
N GLY A 407 10.28 9.63 -41.61
CA GLY A 407 8.89 9.86 -42.02
C GLY A 407 8.23 8.65 -42.71
N GLU A 408 8.99 7.81 -43.40
CA GLU A 408 8.49 6.59 -44.07
C GLU A 408 8.28 5.40 -43.13
N VAL A 409 8.63 5.52 -41.83
CA VAL A 409 8.56 4.41 -40.87
C VAL A 409 7.13 4.19 -40.37
N PRO A 410 6.40 5.21 -39.84
CA PRO A 410 4.98 5.05 -39.56
C PRO A 410 4.22 4.89 -40.88
N VAL A 411 3.32 3.91 -40.91
CA VAL A 411 2.47 3.60 -42.06
C VAL A 411 1.02 3.47 -41.60
N LEU A 412 0.10 4.10 -42.32
CA LEU A 412 -1.34 4.03 -42.06
C LEU A 412 -2.01 3.08 -43.05
N PHE A 413 -2.72 2.08 -42.54
CA PHE A 413 -3.61 1.19 -43.26
C PHE A 413 -5.08 1.58 -43.02
N ARG A 414 -5.91 1.27 -44.01
CA ARG A 414 -7.35 1.52 -43.98
C ARG A 414 -8.04 0.20 -44.24
N LYS A 415 -9.19 0.00 -43.60
CA LYS A 415 -10.08 -1.10 -43.95
C LYS A 415 -10.58 -0.96 -45.37
N GLU A 416 -10.37 -1.99 -46.19
CA GLU A 416 -10.97 -2.06 -47.51
C GLU A 416 -12.50 -2.19 -47.33
N ARG A 417 -13.24 -1.31 -48.01
CA ARG A 417 -14.72 -1.24 -47.91
C ARG A 417 -15.41 -2.15 -48.92
#